data_AF-B3CSL8-F1
#
_entry.id   AF-B3CSL8-F1
#
_cell.length_a   1.000
_cell.length_b   1.000
_cell.length_c   1.000
_cell.angle_alpha   90.00
_cell.angle_beta   90.00
_cell.angle_gamma   90.00
#
_symmetry.space_group_name_H-M   'P 1'
#
loop_
_entity.id
_entity.type
_entity.pdbx_description
1 polymer ?
#
loop_
_entity_poly.entity_id
_entity_poly.type
_entity_poly.pdbx_seq_one_letter_code
_entity_poly.pdbx_strand_id
1 'polypeptide(L)' 'MFAKHRCSNFDMSSKMFLGDGVITCHGTINCRLVFVYSQDFTVLGCSLGEVYAKKICKLIALL' A
#
# COMPACT_ATOMS: atom_id res chain seq x y z
N MET A 1 4.87 -3.44 -5.68
CA MET A 1 3.68 -3.33 -6.56
C MET A 1 3.28 -1.86 -6.66
N PHE A 2 3.36 -1.28 -7.86
CA PHE A 2 2.77 0.02 -8.15
C PHE A 2 1.31 -0.20 -8.58
N ALA A 3 0.37 0.32 -7.80
CA ALA A 3 -1.05 0.14 -8.02
C ALA A 3 -1.80 1.40 -7.57
N LYS A 4 -3.00 1.61 -8.11
CA LYS A 4 -3.92 2.71 -7.78
C LYS A 4 -5.23 2.09 -7.27
N HIS A 5 -6.00 2.79 -6.43
CA HIS A 5 -7.36 2.34 -6.10
C HIS A 5 -8.21 2.17 -7.36
N ARG A 6 -9.27 1.36 -7.24
CA ARG A 6 -10.26 1.10 -8.30
C ARG A 6 -11.63 1.74 -8.03
N CYS A 7 -11.72 2.53 -6.95
CA CYS A 7 -12.93 3.26 -6.60
C CYS A 7 -13.27 4.33 -7.64
N SER A 8 -14.51 4.33 -8.13
CA SER A 8 -15.06 5.35 -9.02
C SER A 8 -16.13 6.24 -8.36
N ASN A 9 -16.52 5.93 -7.13
CA ASN A 9 -17.48 6.70 -6.33
C ASN A 9 -16.82 7.99 -5.77
N PHE A 10 -17.64 8.96 -5.37
CA PHE A 10 -17.21 10.14 -4.59
C PHE A 10 -16.05 10.93 -5.23
N ASP A 11 -16.07 11.10 -6.55
CA ASP A 11 -15.04 11.79 -7.35
C ASP A 11 -13.64 11.19 -7.28
N MET A 12 -13.50 9.96 -6.74
CA MET A 12 -12.22 9.29 -6.58
C MET A 12 -11.52 9.00 -7.92
N SER A 13 -12.26 8.88 -9.02
CA SER A 13 -11.71 8.70 -10.37
C SER A 13 -10.66 9.76 -10.75
N SER A 14 -10.76 10.97 -10.18
CA SER A 14 -9.80 12.06 -10.40
C SER A 14 -8.60 12.05 -9.44
N LYS A 15 -8.66 11.30 -8.34
CA LYS A 15 -7.68 11.30 -7.23
C LYS A 15 -6.77 10.08 -7.25
N MET A 16 -6.06 9.90 -8.37
CA MET A 16 -5.31 8.69 -8.67
C MET A 16 -3.84 8.76 -8.23
N PHE A 17 -3.53 8.23 -7.03
CA PHE A 17 -2.16 8.17 -6.49
C PHE A 17 -1.49 6.82 -6.77
N LEU A 18 -0.21 6.86 -7.17
CA LEU A 18 0.59 5.64 -7.31
C LEU A 18 0.95 5.07 -5.94
N GLY A 19 0.77 3.76 -5.78
CA GLY A 19 1.05 3.06 -4.53
C GLY A 19 -0.15 2.96 -3.59
N ASP A 20 -1.22 3.71 -3.85
CA ASP A 20 -2.46 3.72 -3.06
C ASP A 20 -2.24 3.97 -1.55
N GLY A 21 -1.29 4.86 -1.21
CA GLY A 21 -1.06 5.30 0.18
C GLY A 21 -0.28 4.33 1.08
N VAL A 22 0.23 3.22 0.54
CA VAL A 22 1.09 2.30 1.29
C VAL A 22 2.31 1.87 0.47
N ILE A 23 3.47 1.85 1.11
CA ILE A 23 4.71 1.28 0.56
C ILE A 23 4.93 -0.08 1.22
N THR A 24 5.23 -1.12 0.44
CA THR A 24 5.47 -2.49 0.93
C THR A 24 6.81 -3.00 0.40
N CYS A 25 7.63 -3.60 1.25
CA CYS A 25 8.98 -4.04 0.92
C CYS A 25 9.39 -5.26 1.77
N HIS A 26 10.36 -6.03 1.29
CA HIS A 26 11.10 -7.00 2.08
C HIS A 26 12.60 -6.75 1.89
N GLY A 27 13.40 -7.09 2.89
CA GLY A 27 14.84 -6.85 2.87
C GLY A 27 15.52 -7.50 4.05
N THR A 28 16.74 -7.09 4.34
CA THR A 28 17.50 -7.60 5.49
C THR A 28 17.79 -6.49 6.49
N ILE A 29 17.58 -6.77 7.78
CA ILE A 29 18.06 -5.94 8.89
C ILE A 29 18.93 -6.85 9.75
N ASN A 30 20.20 -6.46 9.98
CA ASN A 30 21.17 -7.29 10.69
C ASN A 30 21.24 -8.73 10.16
N CYS A 31 21.30 -8.89 8.84
CA CYS A 31 21.32 -10.16 8.12
C CYS A 31 20.09 -11.07 8.33
N ARG A 32 18.99 -10.55 8.90
CA ARG A 32 17.73 -11.28 9.06
C ARG A 32 16.71 -10.77 8.06
N LEU A 33 16.05 -11.68 7.36
CA LEU A 33 14.95 -11.34 6.45
C LEU A 33 13.82 -10.68 7.25
N VAL A 34 13.38 -9.52 6.78
CA VAL A 34 12.26 -8.77 7.36
C VAL A 34 11.32 -8.33 6.26
N PHE A 35 10.05 -8.20 6.63
CA PHE A 35 8.99 -7.67 5.79
C PHE A 35 8.45 -6.41 6.46
N VAL A 36 8.30 -5.33 5.68
CA VAL A 36 7.90 -4.02 6.18
C VAL A 36 6.89 -3.38 5.25
N TYR A 37 5.93 -2.65 5.83
CA TYR A 37 5.12 -1.69 5.10
C TYR A 37 5.11 -0.35 5.84
N SER A 38 4.98 0.74 5.08
CA SER A 38 4.89 2.11 5.61
C SER A 38 3.68 2.81 5.03
N GLN A 39 2.95 3.48 5.91
CA GLN A 39 1.69 4.16 5.68
C GLN A 39 1.93 5.63 5.35
N ASP A 40 1.52 6.10 4.17
CA ASP A 40 1.72 7.49 3.74
C ASP A 40 0.48 8.33 4.02
N PHE A 41 0.53 9.13 5.09
CA PHE A 41 -0.58 9.99 5.51
C PHE A 41 -0.92 11.09 4.50
N THR A 42 0.03 11.49 3.66
CA THR A 42 -0.20 12.55 2.65
C THR A 42 -1.11 12.06 1.52
N VAL A 43 -1.28 10.74 1.37
CA VAL A 43 -2.14 10.12 0.38
C VAL A 43 -3.45 9.71 1.02
N LEU A 44 -4.51 10.47 0.73
CA LEU A 44 -5.90 10.16 1.16
C LEU A 44 -6.04 9.93 2.68
N GLY A 45 -5.21 10.61 3.49
CA GLY A 45 -5.22 10.49 4.95
C GLY A 45 -4.87 9.08 5.45
N CYS A 46 -4.22 8.26 4.63
CA CYS A 46 -3.94 6.85 4.89
C CYS A 46 -5.19 5.99 5.20
N SER A 47 -6.33 6.35 4.61
CA SER A 47 -7.54 5.53 4.73
C SER A 47 -7.34 4.17 4.03
N LEU A 48 -7.73 3.09 4.70
CA LEU A 48 -7.54 1.73 4.19
C LEU A 48 -8.55 1.40 3.08
N GLY A 49 -8.06 1.36 1.83
CA GLY A 49 -8.82 0.94 0.64
C GLY A 49 -8.54 -0.51 0.20
N GLU A 50 -9.24 -0.97 -0.84
CA GLU A 50 -9.10 -2.33 -1.38
C GLU A 50 -7.67 -2.65 -1.84
N VAL A 51 -7.07 -1.76 -2.64
CA VAL A 51 -5.74 -1.99 -3.24
C VAL A 51 -4.64 -1.79 -2.20
N TYR A 52 -4.77 -0.77 -1.34
CA TYR A 52 -4.01 -0.61 -0.11
C TYR A 52 -3.92 -1.93 0.69
N ALA A 53 -5.07 -2.50 1.07
CA ALA A 53 -5.14 -3.71 1.89
C ALA A 53 -4.53 -4.91 1.16
N LYS A 54 -4.82 -5.07 -0.15
CA LYS A 54 -4.23 -6.15 -0.97
C LYS A 54 -2.71 -6.10 -0.99
N LYS A 55 -2.09 -4.92 -1.00
CA LYS A 55 -0.63 -4.79 -0.95
C LYS A 55 -0.07 -5.30 0.38
N ILE A 56 -0.69 -4.96 1.49
CA ILE A 56 -0.29 -5.45 2.82
C ILE A 56 -0.52 -6.95 2.93
N CYS A 57 -1.70 -7.46 2.54
CA CYS A 57 -2.00 -8.89 2.58
C CYS A 57 -1.02 -9.70 1.71
N LYS A 58 -0.62 -9.18 0.54
CA LYS A 58 0.41 -9.81 -0.29
C LYS A 58 1.76 -9.90 0.43
N LEU A 59 2.14 -8.87 1.19
CA LEU A 59 3.37 -8.90 1.99
C LEU A 59 3.27 -9.92 3.12
N ILE A 60 2.13 -9.97 3.83
CA ILE A 60 1.90 -10.92 4.93
C ILE A 60 1.88 -12.36 4.41
N ALA A 61 1.34 -12.61 3.22
CA ALA A 61 1.34 -13.94 2.61
C ALA A 61 2.74 -14.43 2.18
N LEU A 62 3.75 -13.55 2.18
CA LEU A 62 5.14 -13.89 1.89
C LEU A 62 5.98 -14.15 3.15
N LEU A 63 5.42 -13.89 4.34
CA LEU A 63 6.00 -14.33 5.62
C LEU A 63 5.91 -15.85 5.75
#